data_AF-A0A2V3VSN2-F1
#
_entry.id   AF-A0A2V3VSN2-F1
#
_cell.length_a   1.000
_cell.length_b   1.000
_cell.length_c   1.000
_cell.angle_alpha   90.00
_cell.angle_beta   90.00
_cell.angle_gamma   90.00
#
_symmetry.space_group_name_H-M   'P 1'
#
loop_
_entity.id
_entity.type
_entity.pdbx_description
1 polymer ?
#
loop_
_entity_poly.entity_id
_entity_poly.type
_entity_poly.pdbx_seq_one_letter_code
_entity_poly.pdbx_strand_id
1 'polypeptide(L)'
;MKAKTNSFLVSVNWPWKDSRSSYDRTVLLSTAERYHLATLVNRFQTGQKGWHRGAATTLSRLTHPLYETLDYLGATTTEKRNQTIRNTAVCLLIRAMDRWQITYWGFTSQQWHELIGNDYYAYIALHGCTANARHQIIALAYLLCDFDDLWSIGRLSWHSLAAKIFGAIALRDNHRSVVAELLGCGYTETGNAVAIKCAVAGVFLKARTCNLHKVRREILLELHQNAKAKITRRGLVLLSEVLCRAGIISWSISRVDKAICQEIKHKTVIADVSPAWADMAKRWFNTSPLQRTSRVSILYAVLRAGRWFASINPEAAAPENWNRQTCIDYISHVLRWSVGDYSTPRASVMPLIGKPLSAKTRECLLKNLRAFFNDLYEWEWLPHRFDASRALATPACQSACKTYRDFG
;
A
#
# COMPACT_ATOMS: atom_id res chain seq x y z
N MET A 1 24.21 28.20 -3.84
CA MET A 1 24.93 26.90 -3.74
C MET A 1 24.17 25.86 -4.55
N LYS A 2 24.73 25.39 -5.67
CA LYS A 2 24.13 24.30 -6.47
C LYS A 2 24.31 22.99 -5.69
N ALA A 3 23.22 22.39 -5.22
CA ALA A 3 23.25 21.05 -4.66
C ALA A 3 23.74 20.10 -5.76
N LYS A 4 24.90 19.47 -5.57
CA LYS A 4 25.37 18.39 -6.44
C LYS A 4 24.33 17.26 -6.36
N THR A 5 23.63 17.01 -7.46
CA THR A 5 22.73 15.88 -7.64
C THR A 5 23.57 14.60 -7.69
N ASN A 6 23.94 14.05 -6.53
CA ASN A 6 24.47 12.68 -6.46
C ASN A 6 23.29 11.75 -6.69
N SER A 7 22.96 11.49 -7.96
CA SER A 7 21.91 10.53 -8.26
C SER A 7 22.45 9.11 -8.17
N PHE A 8 22.13 8.44 -7.08
CA PHE A 8 22.26 6.99 -6.92
C PHE A 8 21.10 6.23 -7.61
N LEU A 9 20.13 6.94 -8.21
CA LEU A 9 18.98 6.35 -8.88
C LEU A 9 19.29 6.08 -10.35
N VAL A 10 18.75 4.96 -10.84
CA VAL A 10 18.96 4.52 -12.22
C VAL A 10 18.09 5.34 -13.18
N SER A 11 18.69 5.82 -14.26
CA SER A 11 17.96 6.44 -15.38
C SER A 11 17.82 5.42 -16.51
N VAL A 12 16.58 5.05 -16.83
CA VAL A 12 16.27 4.12 -17.94
C VAL A 12 15.41 4.84 -18.99
N ASN A 13 15.72 4.60 -20.27
CA ASN A 13 14.92 5.09 -21.39
C ASN A 13 13.78 4.11 -21.69
N TRP A 14 12.59 4.66 -21.96
CA TRP A 14 11.40 3.87 -22.31
C TRP A 14 11.21 3.86 -23.83
N PRO A 15 11.53 2.75 -24.52
CA PRO A 15 11.66 2.74 -25.99
C PRO A 15 10.32 2.85 -26.75
N TRP A 16 9.18 2.57 -26.11
CA TRP A 16 7.88 2.50 -26.80
C TRP A 16 7.32 3.87 -27.20
N LYS A 17 7.74 4.97 -26.56
CA LYS A 17 7.03 6.26 -26.63
C LYS A 17 6.99 6.87 -28.05
N ASP A 18 7.93 6.52 -28.91
CA ASP A 18 8.11 7.16 -30.22
C ASP A 18 7.29 6.50 -31.35
N SER A 19 6.70 5.32 -31.14
CA SER A 19 6.05 4.53 -32.20
C SER A 19 4.58 4.91 -32.49
N ARG A 20 4.00 5.90 -31.81
CA ARG A 20 2.55 6.17 -31.92
C ARG A 20 2.14 7.08 -33.06
N SER A 21 3.01 7.99 -33.45
CA SER A 21 2.73 9.01 -34.48
C SER A 21 2.68 8.43 -35.89
N SER A 22 3.11 7.18 -36.09
CA SER A 22 3.13 6.49 -37.38
C SER A 22 1.81 5.79 -37.73
N TYR A 23 0.89 5.62 -36.78
CA TYR A 23 -0.36 4.87 -37.02
C TYR A 23 -1.51 5.77 -37.48
N ASP A 24 -2.36 5.24 -38.37
CA ASP A 24 -3.67 5.83 -38.66
C ASP A 24 -4.63 5.57 -37.49
N ARG A 25 -4.98 6.65 -36.79
CA ARG A 25 -5.85 6.65 -35.61
C ARG A 25 -7.28 7.11 -35.93
N THR A 26 -7.70 7.05 -37.19
CA THR A 26 -9.05 7.41 -37.60
C THR A 26 -10.07 6.56 -36.85
N VAL A 27 -10.92 7.24 -36.08
CA VAL A 27 -11.84 6.63 -35.12
C VAL A 27 -12.96 5.87 -35.82
N LEU A 28 -13.43 6.40 -36.96
CA LEU A 28 -14.51 5.82 -37.74
C LEU A 28 -14.03 4.59 -38.52
N LEU A 29 -14.91 3.58 -38.59
CA LEU A 29 -14.73 2.44 -39.47
C LEU A 29 -15.19 2.81 -40.88
N SER A 30 -14.44 2.35 -41.88
CA SER A 30 -14.92 2.34 -43.27
C SER A 30 -15.97 1.25 -43.47
N THR A 31 -16.74 1.33 -44.56
CA THR A 31 -17.75 0.32 -44.91
C THR A 31 -17.13 -1.07 -45.11
N ALA A 32 -15.93 -1.13 -45.71
CA ALA A 32 -15.21 -2.39 -45.90
C ALA A 32 -14.77 -2.99 -44.55
N GLU A 33 -14.26 -2.18 -43.63
CA GLU A 33 -13.85 -2.65 -42.31
C GLU A 33 -15.04 -3.16 -41.49
N ARG A 34 -16.18 -2.45 -41.50
CA ARG A 34 -17.42 -2.93 -40.86
C ARG A 34 -17.82 -4.31 -41.37
N TYR A 35 -17.81 -4.50 -42.69
CA TYR A 35 -18.12 -5.78 -43.31
C TYR A 35 -17.16 -6.91 -42.85
N HIS A 36 -15.85 -6.64 -42.85
CA HIS A 36 -14.86 -7.64 -42.45
C HIS A 36 -14.91 -7.95 -40.95
N LEU A 37 -15.14 -6.95 -40.08
CA LEU A 37 -15.30 -7.14 -38.64
C LEU A 37 -16.53 -8.02 -38.34
N ALA A 38 -17.70 -7.68 -38.88
CA ALA A 38 -18.93 -8.44 -38.67
C ALA A 38 -18.78 -9.90 -39.15
N THR A 39 -18.14 -10.10 -40.30
CA THR A 39 -17.84 -11.43 -40.85
C THR A 39 -16.93 -12.23 -39.92
N LEU A 40 -15.86 -11.62 -39.39
CA LEU A 40 -14.95 -12.28 -38.44
C LEU A 40 -15.65 -12.62 -37.13
N VAL A 41 -16.49 -11.72 -36.58
CA VAL A 41 -17.24 -11.96 -35.35
C VAL A 41 -18.19 -13.14 -35.51
N ASN A 42 -18.94 -13.21 -36.62
CA ASN A 42 -19.83 -14.33 -36.92
C ASN A 42 -19.04 -15.66 -37.02
N ARG A 43 -17.90 -15.66 -37.72
CA ARG A 43 -17.01 -16.83 -37.80
C ARG A 43 -16.52 -17.30 -36.44
N PHE A 44 -16.12 -16.38 -35.56
CA PHE A 44 -15.67 -16.71 -34.21
C PHE A 44 -16.80 -17.27 -33.34
N GLN A 45 -18.05 -16.85 -33.55
CA GLN A 45 -19.22 -17.39 -32.85
C GLN A 45 -19.57 -18.81 -33.32
N THR A 46 -19.38 -19.10 -34.62
CA THR A 46 -19.62 -20.42 -35.21
C THR A 46 -18.45 -21.40 -35.05
N GLY A 47 -17.45 -21.04 -34.24
CA GLY A 47 -16.30 -21.91 -33.92
C GLY A 47 -15.25 -22.01 -35.02
N GLN A 48 -15.40 -21.27 -36.12
CA GLN A 48 -14.41 -21.22 -37.19
C GLN A 48 -13.16 -20.46 -36.72
N LYS A 49 -11.98 -20.99 -37.05
CA LYS A 49 -10.69 -20.40 -36.71
C LYS A 49 -10.09 -19.70 -37.92
N GLY A 50 -9.41 -18.58 -37.67
CA GLY A 50 -8.60 -17.89 -38.67
C GLY A 50 -9.32 -16.78 -39.44
N TRP A 51 -8.49 -15.98 -40.12
CA TRP A 51 -8.90 -14.84 -40.92
C TRP A 51 -9.43 -15.30 -42.28
N HIS A 52 -10.52 -14.72 -42.78
CA HIS A 52 -10.96 -14.96 -44.17
C HIS A 52 -10.15 -14.11 -45.16
N ARG A 53 -10.23 -14.48 -46.44
CA ARG A 53 -9.50 -13.79 -47.52
C ARG A 53 -9.87 -12.30 -47.55
N GLY A 54 -8.87 -11.45 -47.65
CA GLY A 54 -9.01 -9.99 -47.71
C GLY A 54 -9.19 -9.29 -46.35
N ALA A 55 -9.51 -10.01 -45.27
CA ALA A 55 -9.69 -9.39 -43.96
C ALA A 55 -8.40 -8.80 -43.39
N ALA A 56 -7.27 -9.51 -43.53
CA ALA A 56 -5.98 -9.07 -42.99
C ALA A 56 -5.48 -7.79 -43.68
N THR A 57 -5.68 -7.67 -44.99
CA THR A 57 -5.29 -6.49 -45.77
C THR A 57 -6.17 -5.29 -45.43
N THR A 58 -7.50 -5.48 -45.41
CA THR A 58 -8.45 -4.39 -45.15
C THR A 58 -8.35 -3.88 -43.70
N LEU A 59 -8.15 -4.76 -42.73
CA LEU A 59 -8.03 -4.42 -41.31
C LEU A 59 -6.57 -4.16 -40.88
N SER A 60 -5.64 -4.02 -41.83
CA SER A 60 -4.21 -3.86 -41.55
C SER A 60 -3.93 -2.66 -40.65
N ARG A 61 -4.54 -1.50 -40.92
CA ARG A 61 -4.39 -0.29 -40.09
C ARG A 61 -4.85 -0.48 -38.64
N LEU A 62 -5.78 -1.40 -38.39
CA LEU A 62 -6.30 -1.69 -37.05
C LEU A 62 -5.45 -2.76 -36.36
N THR A 63 -4.98 -3.75 -37.10
CA THR A 63 -4.34 -4.95 -36.56
C THR A 63 -2.83 -4.80 -36.40
N HIS A 64 -2.18 -4.08 -37.30
CA HIS A 64 -0.73 -3.86 -37.27
C HIS A 64 -0.28 -3.17 -35.96
N PRO A 65 -0.91 -2.07 -35.49
CA PRO A 65 -0.53 -1.46 -34.21
C PRO A 65 -0.72 -2.41 -33.01
N LEU A 66 -1.76 -3.25 -33.04
CA LEU A 66 -1.99 -4.26 -32.00
C LEU A 66 -0.88 -5.30 -31.99
N TYR A 67 -0.49 -5.78 -33.17
CA TYR A 67 0.55 -6.79 -33.31
C TYR A 67 1.91 -6.28 -32.86
N GLU A 68 2.33 -5.10 -33.30
CA GLU A 68 3.60 -4.49 -32.87
C GLU A 68 3.63 -4.26 -31.36
N THR A 69 2.51 -3.80 -30.78
CA THR A 69 2.41 -3.63 -29.33
C THR A 69 2.48 -4.95 -28.59
N LEU A 70 1.81 -6.00 -29.08
CA LEU A 70 1.84 -7.32 -28.47
C LEU A 70 3.23 -7.97 -28.58
N ASP A 71 3.95 -7.72 -29.68
CA ASP A 71 5.33 -8.16 -29.85
C ASP A 71 6.26 -7.44 -28.87
N TYR A 72 6.10 -6.12 -28.70
CA TYR A 72 6.79 -5.35 -27.67
C TYR A 72 6.52 -5.87 -26.24
N LEU A 73 5.28 -6.24 -25.93
CA LEU A 73 4.89 -6.79 -24.63
C LEU A 73 5.42 -8.22 -24.39
N GLY A 74 6.10 -8.83 -25.37
CA GLY A 74 6.55 -10.22 -25.31
C GLY A 74 5.39 -11.21 -25.29
N ALA A 75 4.23 -10.85 -25.85
CA ALA A 75 3.09 -11.74 -26.01
C ALA A 75 3.27 -12.67 -27.22
N THR A 76 4.49 -13.17 -27.42
CA THR A 76 4.84 -14.08 -28.52
C THR A 76 4.22 -15.45 -28.30
N THR A 77 3.99 -16.15 -29.42
CA THR A 77 3.51 -17.52 -29.52
C THR A 77 4.48 -18.48 -28.83
N THR A 78 4.38 -18.64 -27.51
CA THR A 78 5.15 -19.69 -26.83
C THR A 78 4.47 -21.03 -27.06
N GLU A 79 5.24 -21.88 -27.74
CA GLU A 79 5.02 -23.27 -28.09
C GLU A 79 4.52 -24.10 -26.90
N LYS A 80 3.20 -24.32 -26.82
CA LYS A 80 2.53 -25.57 -26.41
C LYS A 80 1.14 -25.22 -25.91
N ARG A 81 0.14 -25.69 -26.67
CA ARG A 81 -1.24 -25.95 -26.25
C ARG A 81 -1.82 -24.92 -25.27
N ASN A 82 -2.35 -23.83 -25.81
CA ASN A 82 -3.62 -23.20 -25.42
C ASN A 82 -3.75 -21.93 -26.28
N GLN A 83 -4.97 -21.51 -26.63
CA GLN A 83 -5.21 -20.37 -27.52
C GLN A 83 -4.30 -19.18 -27.15
N THR A 84 -3.51 -18.69 -28.10
CA THR A 84 -2.44 -17.73 -27.83
C THR A 84 -3.04 -16.44 -27.29
N ILE A 85 -2.55 -15.94 -26.16
CA ILE A 85 -2.99 -14.69 -25.52
C ILE A 85 -3.06 -13.53 -26.53
N ARG A 86 -2.12 -13.49 -27.49
CA ARG A 86 -2.10 -12.58 -28.65
C ARG A 86 -3.42 -12.61 -29.43
N ASN A 87 -3.81 -13.79 -29.91
CA ASN A 87 -5.05 -13.96 -30.67
C ASN A 87 -6.27 -13.67 -29.81
N THR A 88 -6.29 -14.05 -28.52
CA THR A 88 -7.40 -13.70 -27.63
C THR A 88 -7.56 -12.17 -27.52
N ALA A 89 -6.47 -11.42 -27.28
CA ALA A 89 -6.53 -9.96 -27.21
C ALA A 89 -7.06 -9.33 -28.50
N VAL A 90 -6.55 -9.77 -29.66
CA VAL A 90 -6.98 -9.26 -30.97
C VAL A 90 -8.44 -9.62 -31.26
N CYS A 91 -8.86 -10.86 -31.00
CA CYS A 91 -10.26 -11.29 -31.19
C CYS A 91 -11.22 -10.50 -30.31
N LEU A 92 -10.86 -10.23 -29.05
CA LEU A 92 -11.69 -9.44 -28.13
C LEU A 92 -11.81 -7.99 -28.59
N LEU A 93 -10.74 -7.39 -29.10
CA LEU A 93 -10.79 -6.04 -29.67
C LEU A 93 -11.59 -5.99 -30.98
N ILE A 94 -11.48 -7.00 -31.85
CA ILE A 94 -12.31 -7.12 -33.06
C ILE A 94 -13.80 -7.18 -32.69
N ARG A 95 -14.16 -8.02 -31.71
CA ARG A 95 -15.54 -8.11 -31.19
C ARG A 95 -16.01 -6.79 -30.60
N ALA A 96 -15.15 -6.08 -29.88
CA ALA A 96 -15.48 -4.78 -29.30
C ALA A 96 -15.71 -3.71 -30.36
N MET A 97 -14.86 -3.64 -31.39
CA MET A 97 -15.01 -2.68 -32.50
C MET A 97 -16.26 -2.94 -33.33
N ASP A 98 -16.61 -4.21 -33.55
CA ASP A 98 -17.88 -4.60 -34.17
C ASP A 98 -19.08 -4.25 -33.28
N ARG A 99 -19.01 -4.54 -31.98
CA ARG A 99 -20.10 -4.23 -31.04
C ARG A 99 -20.41 -2.73 -30.97
N TRP A 100 -19.38 -1.89 -30.88
CA TRP A 100 -19.55 -0.44 -30.73
C TRP A 100 -19.46 0.34 -32.04
N GLN A 101 -19.23 -0.34 -33.16
CA GLN A 101 -19.11 0.25 -34.50
C GLN A 101 -18.11 1.43 -34.57
N ILE A 102 -17.03 1.32 -33.81
CA ILE A 102 -15.97 2.31 -33.67
C ILE A 102 -14.64 1.59 -33.50
N THR A 103 -13.54 2.19 -33.95
CA THR A 103 -12.20 1.62 -33.72
C THR A 103 -11.80 1.77 -32.26
N TYR A 104 -10.86 0.93 -31.78
CA TYR A 104 -10.36 1.02 -30.41
C TYR A 104 -9.70 2.37 -30.09
N TRP A 105 -9.29 3.14 -31.10
CA TRP A 105 -8.79 4.50 -30.95
C TRP A 105 -9.83 5.47 -30.36
N GLY A 106 -11.12 5.20 -30.57
CA GLY A 106 -12.23 6.01 -30.06
C GLY A 106 -12.93 5.44 -28.83
N PHE A 107 -12.40 4.38 -28.22
CA PHE A 107 -13.04 3.79 -27.04
C PHE A 107 -13.01 4.74 -25.85
N THR A 108 -14.16 4.94 -25.22
CA THR A 108 -14.29 5.69 -23.97
C THR A 108 -13.72 4.89 -22.79
N SER A 109 -13.45 5.55 -21.67
CA SER A 109 -13.02 4.86 -20.44
C SER A 109 -14.02 3.79 -20.00
N GLN A 110 -15.33 4.07 -20.13
CA GLN A 110 -16.37 3.09 -19.82
C GLN A 110 -16.30 1.86 -20.73
N GLN A 111 -16.10 2.05 -22.04
CA GLN A 111 -15.95 0.95 -22.98
C GLN A 111 -14.72 0.09 -22.65
N TRP A 112 -13.60 0.71 -22.28
CA TRP A 112 -12.44 -0.03 -21.79
C TRP A 112 -12.75 -0.83 -20.52
N HIS A 113 -13.45 -0.25 -19.54
CA HIS A 113 -13.85 -0.95 -18.33
C HIS A 113 -14.77 -2.14 -18.61
N GLU A 114 -15.76 -1.97 -19.48
CA GLU A 114 -16.67 -3.05 -19.91
C GLU A 114 -15.91 -4.20 -20.60
N LEU A 115 -14.88 -3.88 -21.40
CA LEU A 115 -14.06 -4.89 -22.07
C LEU A 115 -13.12 -5.62 -21.09
N ILE A 116 -12.53 -4.92 -20.13
CA ILE A 116 -11.46 -5.43 -19.26
C ILE A 116 -12.01 -6.15 -18.02
N GLY A 117 -13.17 -5.71 -17.52
CA GLY A 117 -13.76 -6.18 -16.26
C GLY A 117 -12.99 -5.74 -15.01
N ASN A 118 -13.69 -5.76 -13.86
CA ASN A 118 -13.17 -5.21 -12.60
C ASN A 118 -12.07 -6.06 -11.92
N ASP A 119 -12.03 -7.34 -12.24
CA ASP A 119 -11.01 -8.27 -11.78
C ASP A 119 -10.91 -9.47 -12.73
N TYR A 120 -10.09 -10.45 -12.35
CA TYR A 120 -9.91 -11.68 -13.12
C TYR A 120 -11.20 -12.49 -13.27
N TYR A 121 -12.03 -12.56 -12.24
CA TYR A 121 -13.26 -13.36 -12.25
C TYR A 121 -14.33 -12.70 -13.11
N ALA A 122 -14.48 -11.37 -13.01
CA ALA A 122 -15.35 -10.60 -13.89
C ALA A 122 -14.91 -10.73 -15.36
N TYR A 123 -13.61 -10.67 -15.63
CA TYR A 123 -13.08 -10.89 -16.98
C TYR A 123 -13.42 -12.29 -17.52
N ILE A 124 -13.27 -13.33 -16.70
CA ILE A 124 -13.63 -14.71 -17.09
C ILE A 124 -15.13 -14.84 -17.31
N ALA A 125 -15.96 -14.22 -16.49
CA ALA A 125 -17.41 -14.25 -16.67
C ALA A 125 -17.83 -13.60 -18.01
N LEU A 126 -17.11 -12.56 -18.44
CA LEU A 126 -17.36 -11.87 -19.71
C LEU A 126 -16.85 -12.64 -20.93
N HIS A 127 -15.65 -13.22 -20.86
CA HIS A 127 -14.94 -13.72 -22.05
C HIS A 127 -14.63 -15.23 -22.04
N GLY A 128 -14.88 -15.91 -20.92
CA GLY A 128 -14.49 -17.30 -20.68
C GLY A 128 -13.03 -17.47 -20.25
N CYS A 129 -12.63 -18.73 -20.01
CA CYS A 129 -11.29 -19.10 -19.49
C CYS A 129 -10.20 -19.24 -20.58
N THR A 130 -10.52 -18.96 -21.84
CA THR A 130 -9.65 -19.22 -23.00
C THR A 130 -8.53 -18.18 -23.11
N ALA A 131 -7.46 -18.40 -22.33
CA ALA A 131 -6.27 -17.57 -22.20
C ALA A 131 -6.53 -16.15 -21.66
N ASN A 132 -5.99 -15.88 -20.47
CA ASN A 132 -6.14 -14.59 -19.80
C ASN A 132 -5.33 -13.48 -20.50
N ALA A 133 -5.98 -12.75 -21.40
CA ALA A 133 -5.43 -11.60 -22.12
C ALA A 133 -5.67 -10.25 -21.44
N ARG A 134 -6.22 -10.24 -20.21
CA ARG A 134 -6.64 -9.01 -19.52
C ARG A 134 -5.52 -7.98 -19.38
N HIS A 135 -4.33 -8.41 -18.96
CA HIS A 135 -3.18 -7.50 -18.81
C HIS A 135 -2.70 -6.95 -20.17
N GLN A 136 -2.80 -7.74 -21.24
CA GLN A 136 -2.43 -7.34 -22.59
C GLN A 136 -3.43 -6.32 -23.14
N ILE A 137 -4.73 -6.50 -22.90
CA ILE A 137 -5.76 -5.52 -23.27
C ILE A 137 -5.55 -4.20 -22.52
N ILE A 138 -5.30 -4.26 -21.21
CA ILE A 138 -4.98 -3.05 -20.43
C ILE A 138 -3.72 -2.36 -20.97
N ALA A 139 -2.68 -3.13 -21.27
CA ALA A 139 -1.44 -2.60 -21.83
C ALA A 139 -1.67 -1.98 -23.22
N LEU A 140 -2.48 -2.59 -24.08
CA LEU A 140 -2.87 -2.03 -25.39
C LEU A 140 -3.64 -0.72 -25.22
N ALA A 141 -4.64 -0.67 -24.36
CA ALA A 141 -5.41 0.54 -24.06
C ALA A 141 -4.48 1.66 -23.58
N TYR A 142 -3.59 1.33 -22.64
CA TYR A 142 -2.61 2.26 -22.10
C TYR A 142 -1.64 2.72 -23.19
N LEU A 143 -1.03 1.80 -23.93
CA LEU A 143 0.06 2.06 -24.87
C LEU A 143 -0.39 2.64 -26.21
N LEU A 144 -1.62 2.43 -26.65
CA LEU A 144 -2.13 2.93 -27.93
C LEU A 144 -3.12 4.08 -27.73
N CYS A 145 -4.04 3.95 -26.76
CA CYS A 145 -5.23 4.80 -26.68
C CYS A 145 -5.18 5.83 -25.55
N ASP A 146 -4.02 6.03 -24.93
CA ASP A 146 -3.84 6.96 -23.81
C ASP A 146 -4.74 6.71 -22.61
N PHE A 147 -5.24 5.49 -22.47
CA PHE A 147 -6.05 5.12 -21.32
C PHE A 147 -5.30 5.37 -20.01
N ASP A 148 -5.87 6.21 -19.16
CA ASP A 148 -5.28 6.72 -17.91
C ASP A 148 -6.10 6.37 -16.66
N ASP A 149 -7.31 5.83 -16.83
CA ASP A 149 -8.22 5.44 -15.75
C ASP A 149 -7.97 4.03 -15.20
N LEU A 150 -6.69 3.62 -15.07
CA LEU A 150 -6.33 2.31 -14.53
C LEU A 150 -6.80 2.11 -13.08
N TRP A 151 -7.00 3.19 -12.33
CA TRP A 151 -7.32 3.21 -10.91
C TRP A 151 -8.79 2.85 -10.63
N SER A 152 -9.65 2.96 -11.66
CA SER A 152 -11.05 2.56 -11.60
C SER A 152 -11.29 1.11 -12.06
N ILE A 153 -10.31 0.46 -12.72
CA ILE A 153 -10.39 -0.94 -13.20
C ILE A 153 -10.56 -1.95 -12.05
N GLY A 154 -10.31 -1.59 -10.78
CA GLY A 154 -10.47 -2.50 -9.64
C GLY A 154 -9.20 -3.30 -9.30
N ARG A 155 -9.29 -4.62 -9.15
CA ARG A 155 -8.16 -5.45 -8.69
C ARG A 155 -7.19 -5.72 -9.85
N LEU A 156 -5.97 -5.19 -9.71
CA LEU A 156 -4.91 -5.28 -10.71
C LEU A 156 -3.53 -5.41 -10.05
N SER A 157 -2.67 -6.27 -10.61
CA SER A 157 -1.26 -6.33 -10.22
C SER A 157 -0.49 -5.21 -10.93
N TRP A 158 -0.38 -4.05 -10.28
CA TRP A 158 0.35 -2.88 -10.80
C TRP A 158 1.77 -3.22 -11.25
N HIS A 159 2.47 -4.03 -10.45
CA HIS A 159 3.83 -4.44 -10.76
C HIS A 159 3.90 -5.32 -12.01
N SER A 160 3.00 -6.30 -12.16
CA SER A 160 3.00 -7.19 -13.33
C SER A 160 2.68 -6.43 -14.61
N LEU A 161 1.74 -5.47 -14.55
CA LEU A 161 1.43 -4.61 -15.70
C LEU A 161 2.61 -3.69 -16.05
N ALA A 162 3.16 -2.99 -15.06
CA ALA A 162 4.30 -2.09 -15.26
C ALA A 162 5.53 -2.83 -15.79
N ALA A 163 5.81 -4.05 -15.32
CA ALA A 163 6.91 -4.87 -15.82
C ALA A 163 6.76 -5.24 -17.30
N LYS A 164 5.53 -5.40 -17.79
CA LYS A 164 5.26 -5.63 -19.22
C LYS A 164 5.44 -4.36 -20.06
N ILE A 165 4.95 -3.23 -19.55
CA ILE A 165 4.95 -1.95 -20.27
C ILE A 165 6.33 -1.29 -20.30
N PHE A 166 7.08 -1.37 -19.21
CA PHE A 166 8.36 -0.66 -19.04
C PHE A 166 9.58 -1.59 -19.06
N GLY A 167 9.35 -2.90 -19.06
CA GLY A 167 10.39 -3.92 -18.93
C GLY A 167 10.66 -4.30 -17.48
N ALA A 168 10.81 -5.61 -17.24
CA ALA A 168 11.05 -6.17 -15.91
C ALA A 168 12.43 -5.78 -15.33
N ILE A 169 13.42 -5.51 -16.19
CA ILE A 169 14.77 -5.08 -15.79
C ILE A 169 14.70 -3.65 -15.24
N ALA A 170 14.11 -2.72 -16.00
CA ALA A 170 13.97 -1.32 -15.59
C ALA A 170 13.26 -1.17 -14.23
N LEU A 171 12.16 -1.91 -14.01
CA LEU A 171 11.47 -1.90 -12.72
C LEU A 171 12.32 -2.46 -11.58
N ARG A 172 13.06 -3.53 -11.83
CA ARG A 172 13.90 -4.21 -10.83
C ARG A 172 15.07 -3.32 -10.42
N ASP A 173 15.72 -2.66 -11.37
CA ASP A 173 16.87 -1.81 -11.10
C ASP A 173 16.46 -0.56 -10.32
N ASN A 174 15.35 0.08 -10.72
CA ASN A 174 14.78 1.19 -9.95
C ASN A 174 14.36 0.73 -8.55
N HIS A 175 13.67 -0.41 -8.41
CA HIS A 175 13.31 -0.97 -7.12
C HIS A 175 14.53 -1.22 -6.22
N ARG A 176 15.57 -1.85 -6.76
CA ARG A 176 16.81 -2.15 -6.04
C ARG A 176 17.53 -0.87 -5.60
N SER A 177 17.63 0.14 -6.46
CA SER A 177 18.26 1.42 -6.11
C SER A 177 17.54 2.13 -4.96
N VAL A 178 16.20 2.14 -4.96
CA VAL A 178 15.40 2.72 -3.88
C VAL A 178 15.55 1.93 -2.57
N VAL A 179 15.56 0.59 -2.64
CA VAL A 179 15.75 -0.25 -1.44
C VAL A 179 17.15 -0.07 -0.86
N ALA A 180 18.19 -0.02 -1.70
CA ALA A 180 19.58 0.18 -1.26
C ALA A 180 19.75 1.50 -0.49
N GLU A 181 19.16 2.59 -0.99
CA GLU A 181 19.18 3.88 -0.30
C GLU A 181 18.46 3.83 1.06
N LEU A 182 17.31 3.15 1.13
CA LEU A 182 16.58 2.99 2.39
C LEU A 182 17.38 2.18 3.41
N LEU A 183 18.08 1.13 2.98
CA LEU A 183 18.98 0.35 3.84
C LEU A 183 20.12 1.22 4.39
N GLY A 184 20.74 2.05 3.54
CA GLY A 184 21.76 3.02 3.95
C GLY A 184 21.25 4.03 4.99
N CYS A 185 19.94 4.30 5.01
CA CYS A 185 19.28 5.17 5.97
C CYS A 185 18.76 4.45 7.23
N GLY A 186 19.14 3.18 7.45
CA GLY A 186 18.77 2.40 8.64
C GLY A 186 17.35 1.80 8.60
N TYR A 187 16.67 1.81 7.45
CA TYR A 187 15.42 1.05 7.31
C TYR A 187 15.71 -0.44 7.15
N THR A 188 14.80 -1.29 7.62
CA THR A 188 14.88 -2.73 7.38
C THR A 188 14.30 -3.10 6.01
N GLU A 189 14.81 -4.15 5.39
CA GLU A 189 14.28 -4.65 4.12
C GLU A 189 12.87 -5.26 4.29
N THR A 190 12.68 -5.99 5.39
CA THR A 190 11.50 -6.81 5.66
C THR A 190 10.22 -5.98 5.66
N GLY A 191 9.34 -6.25 4.70
CA GLY A 191 8.07 -5.55 4.51
C GLY A 191 8.15 -4.20 3.77
N ASN A 192 9.32 -3.55 3.74
CA ASN A 192 9.53 -2.33 2.95
C ASN A 192 9.75 -2.66 1.47
N ALA A 193 10.49 -3.73 1.16
CA ALA A 193 10.77 -4.13 -0.23
C ALA A 193 9.50 -4.31 -1.07
N VAL A 194 8.46 -4.96 -0.51
CA VAL A 194 7.17 -5.16 -1.18
C VAL A 194 6.41 -3.84 -1.33
N ALA A 195 6.45 -2.98 -0.31
CA ALA A 195 5.81 -1.67 -0.35
C ALA A 195 6.42 -0.78 -1.46
N ILE A 196 7.75 -0.73 -1.56
CA ILE A 196 8.46 0.00 -2.62
C ILE A 196 8.16 -0.59 -3.98
N LYS A 197 8.13 -1.92 -4.12
CA LYS A 197 7.81 -2.60 -5.38
C LYS A 197 6.46 -2.15 -5.95
N CYS A 198 5.42 -2.06 -5.10
CA CYS A 198 4.11 -1.57 -5.50
C CYS A 198 4.11 -0.06 -5.80
N ALA A 199 4.81 0.74 -4.99
CA ALA A 199 4.88 2.19 -5.16
C ALA A 199 5.58 2.60 -6.47
N VAL A 200 6.76 2.03 -6.77
CA VAL A 200 7.50 2.28 -8.00
C VAL A 200 6.66 1.94 -9.23
N ALA A 201 6.00 0.78 -9.23
CA ALA A 201 5.13 0.37 -10.33
C ALA A 201 3.95 1.32 -10.53
N GLY A 202 3.25 1.70 -9.45
CA GLY A 202 2.12 2.62 -9.52
C GLY A 202 2.53 4.02 -10.02
N VAL A 203 3.66 4.53 -9.54
CA VAL A 203 4.22 5.81 -9.97
C VAL A 203 4.60 5.79 -11.44
N PHE A 204 5.25 4.73 -11.91
CA PHE A 204 5.63 4.61 -13.32
C PHE A 204 4.41 4.58 -14.24
N LEU A 205 3.37 3.82 -13.86
CA LEU A 205 2.12 3.79 -14.61
C LEU A 205 1.43 5.15 -14.64
N LYS A 206 1.37 5.87 -13.52
CA LYS A 206 0.72 7.19 -13.46
C LYS A 206 1.51 8.28 -14.18
N ALA A 207 2.83 8.27 -14.02
CA ALA A 207 3.74 9.23 -14.64
C ALA A 207 4.05 8.91 -16.11
N ARG A 208 3.62 7.75 -16.61
CA ARG A 208 3.92 7.23 -17.96
C ARG A 208 5.42 7.29 -18.27
N THR A 209 6.22 6.81 -17.32
CA THR A 209 7.69 6.79 -17.43
C THR A 209 8.29 5.72 -16.54
N CYS A 210 9.45 5.17 -16.93
CA CYS A 210 10.26 4.27 -16.10
C CYS A 210 11.49 4.96 -15.49
N ASN A 211 11.50 6.30 -15.50
CA ASN A 211 12.59 7.11 -14.98
C ASN A 211 12.13 7.89 -13.74
N LEU A 212 12.67 7.53 -12.58
CA LEU A 212 12.35 8.20 -11.31
C LEU A 212 12.70 9.69 -11.31
N HIS A 213 13.66 10.14 -12.12
CA HIS A 213 14.01 11.56 -12.25
C HIS A 213 12.91 12.42 -12.86
N LYS A 214 11.97 11.80 -13.59
CA LYS A 214 10.84 12.49 -14.23
C LYS A 214 9.60 12.49 -13.34
N VAL A 215 9.67 11.88 -12.16
CA VAL A 215 8.55 11.78 -11.22
C VAL A 215 8.38 13.10 -10.48
N ARG A 216 7.14 13.60 -10.47
CA ARG A 216 6.77 14.80 -9.74
C ARG A 216 6.05 14.47 -8.43
N ARG A 217 6.08 15.40 -7.48
CA ARG A 217 5.47 15.23 -6.16
C ARG A 217 3.95 15.05 -6.22
N GLU A 218 3.31 15.74 -7.16
CA GLU A 218 1.85 15.75 -7.31
C GLU A 218 1.32 14.35 -7.63
N ILE A 219 2.05 13.61 -8.47
CA ILE A 219 1.71 12.22 -8.84
C ILE A 219 1.75 11.31 -7.63
N LEU A 220 2.79 11.46 -6.81
CA LEU A 220 2.94 10.67 -5.59
C LEU A 220 1.84 11.00 -4.57
N LEU A 221 1.43 12.28 -4.46
CA LEU A 221 0.35 12.72 -3.57
C LEU A 221 -1.01 12.16 -4.02
N GLU A 222 -1.34 12.28 -5.29
CA GLU A 222 -2.58 11.75 -5.86
C GLU A 222 -2.68 10.23 -5.64
N LEU A 223 -1.60 9.50 -5.92
CA LEU A 223 -1.53 8.05 -5.65
C LEU A 223 -1.66 7.73 -4.16
N HIS A 224 -1.10 8.57 -3.28
CA HIS A 224 -1.17 8.34 -1.84
C HIS A 224 -2.59 8.52 -1.30
N GLN A 225 -3.30 9.56 -1.77
CA GLN A 225 -4.68 9.87 -1.37
C GLN A 225 -5.65 8.76 -1.82
N ASN A 226 -5.46 8.23 -3.03
CA ASN A 226 -6.34 7.21 -3.60
C ASN A 226 -5.98 5.76 -3.19
N ALA A 227 -4.83 5.55 -2.53
CA ALA A 227 -4.38 4.21 -2.16
C ALA A 227 -5.16 3.60 -0.99
N LYS A 228 -6.06 2.66 -1.30
CA LYS A 228 -6.82 1.87 -0.30
C LYS A 228 -5.89 1.02 0.60
N ALA A 229 -4.88 0.37 0.01
CA ALA A 229 -3.99 -0.53 0.73
C ALA A 229 -2.91 0.22 1.55
N LYS A 230 -2.79 -0.11 2.84
CA LYS A 230 -1.79 0.48 3.76
C LYS A 230 -0.35 0.28 3.29
N ILE A 231 -0.05 -0.86 2.67
CA ILE A 231 1.28 -1.18 2.15
C ILE A 231 1.67 -0.22 1.01
N THR A 232 0.73 0.10 0.11
CA THR A 232 0.95 1.05 -0.99
C THR A 232 1.18 2.46 -0.46
N ARG A 233 0.35 2.93 0.49
CA ARG A 233 0.54 4.24 1.14
C ARG A 233 1.91 4.37 1.80
N ARG A 234 2.34 3.33 2.53
CA ARG A 234 3.68 3.27 3.14
C ARG A 234 4.79 3.34 2.08
N GLY A 235 4.65 2.55 1.00
CA GLY A 235 5.62 2.53 -0.09
C GLY A 235 5.77 3.90 -0.76
N LEU A 236 4.67 4.62 -1.00
CA LEU A 236 4.69 5.96 -1.60
C LEU A 236 5.36 6.99 -0.70
N VAL A 237 5.16 6.92 0.62
CA VAL A 237 5.86 7.78 1.58
C VAL A 237 7.37 7.51 1.53
N LEU A 238 7.79 6.25 1.64
CA LEU A 238 9.20 5.87 1.60
C LEU A 238 9.87 6.26 0.26
N LEU A 239 9.17 6.03 -0.85
CA LEU A 239 9.64 6.46 -2.17
C LEU A 239 9.80 7.99 -2.23
N SER A 240 8.85 8.75 -1.67
CA SER A 240 8.97 10.21 -1.63
C SER A 240 10.15 10.71 -0.78
N GLU A 241 10.51 10.00 0.30
CA GLU A 241 11.72 10.32 1.09
C GLU A 241 12.98 10.13 0.26
N VAL A 242 13.08 8.99 -0.45
CA VAL A 242 14.22 8.69 -1.32
C VAL A 242 14.35 9.71 -2.44
N LEU A 243 13.24 10.07 -3.10
CA LEU A 243 13.24 11.08 -4.16
C LEU A 243 13.59 12.48 -3.65
N CYS A 244 13.20 12.81 -2.43
CA CYS A 244 13.56 14.08 -1.77
C CYS A 244 15.07 14.14 -1.49
N ARG A 245 15.65 13.05 -0.97
CA ARG A 245 17.09 12.93 -0.73
C ARG A 245 17.91 12.97 -2.01
N ALA A 246 17.41 12.36 -3.08
CA ALA A 246 18.02 12.42 -4.40
C ALA A 246 17.92 13.83 -5.04
N GLY A 247 17.22 14.78 -4.41
CA GLY A 247 17.01 16.13 -4.93
C GLY A 247 16.06 16.21 -6.14
N ILE A 248 15.27 15.16 -6.38
CA ILE A 248 14.31 15.09 -7.50
C ILE A 248 13.03 15.87 -7.16
N ILE A 249 12.58 15.78 -5.90
CA ILE A 249 11.45 16.56 -5.40
C ILE A 249 11.89 17.41 -4.21
N SER A 250 11.31 18.59 -4.05
CA SER A 250 11.68 19.52 -2.96
C SER A 250 11.24 19.04 -1.58
N TRP A 251 10.15 18.30 -1.51
CA TRP A 251 9.55 17.87 -0.25
C TRP A 251 8.98 16.46 -0.39
N SER A 252 9.28 15.60 0.58
CA SER A 252 8.62 14.29 0.68
C SER A 252 7.14 14.46 1.03
N ILE A 253 6.40 13.35 0.93
CA ILE A 253 4.99 13.25 1.35
C ILE A 253 4.94 12.80 2.81
N SER A 254 6.07 12.83 3.54
CA SER A 254 6.18 12.35 4.92
C SER A 254 4.95 12.71 5.70
N ARG A 255 4.19 11.67 6.08
CA ARG A 255 2.88 11.75 6.75
C ARG A 255 2.27 13.15 6.66
N VAL A 256 1.83 13.55 5.47
CA VAL A 256 0.72 14.51 5.39
C VAL A 256 -0.30 13.99 6.40
N ASP A 257 -0.53 14.77 7.47
CA ASP A 257 -1.32 14.44 8.66
C ASP A 257 -0.60 13.81 9.88
N LYS A 258 0.65 14.18 10.17
CA LYS A 258 1.05 14.33 11.59
C LYS A 258 1.00 15.77 12.09
N ALA A 259 0.88 16.73 11.17
CA ALA A 259 0.68 18.14 11.45
C ALA A 259 -0.80 18.53 11.61
N ILE A 260 -1.75 17.70 11.16
CA ILE A 260 -3.14 17.80 11.63
C ILE A 260 -3.18 17.17 13.03
N CYS A 261 -2.94 18.00 14.03
CA CYS A 261 -3.75 18.06 15.26
C CYS A 261 -4.39 16.74 15.73
N GLN A 262 -3.58 15.74 16.03
CA GLN A 262 -3.80 15.03 17.29
C GLN A 262 -2.82 15.62 18.29
N GLU A 263 -3.11 16.87 18.68
CA GLU A 263 -3.20 17.13 20.11
C GLU A 263 -3.76 15.85 20.71
N ILE A 264 -2.97 15.20 21.57
CA ILE A 264 -3.55 14.28 22.52
C ILE A 264 -4.69 15.11 23.11
N LYS A 265 -5.96 14.74 22.84
CA LYS A 265 -7.12 15.38 23.46
C LYS A 265 -7.02 15.02 24.95
N HIS A 266 -6.07 15.66 25.63
CA HIS A 266 -5.65 15.40 27.00
C HIS A 266 -6.91 15.50 27.88
N LYS A 267 -7.84 16.39 27.54
CA LYS A 267 -9.13 16.53 28.22
C LYS A 267 -9.92 15.22 28.32
N THR A 268 -10.04 14.41 27.27
CA THR A 268 -10.79 13.14 27.34
C THR A 268 -9.95 12.00 27.92
N VAL A 269 -8.63 12.04 27.74
CA VAL A 269 -7.71 10.97 28.19
C VAL A 269 -7.27 11.14 29.66
N ILE A 270 -7.47 12.31 30.27
CA ILE A 270 -7.20 12.57 31.69
C ILE A 270 -8.47 12.41 32.55
N ALA A 271 -9.65 12.22 31.94
CA ALA A 271 -10.86 11.87 32.68
C ALA A 271 -10.60 10.64 33.57
N ASP A 272 -10.98 10.79 34.84
CA ASP A 272 -10.84 9.80 35.93
C ASP A 272 -9.39 9.41 36.28
N VAL A 273 -8.41 10.24 35.91
CA VAL A 273 -7.01 10.11 36.36
C VAL A 273 -6.76 11.14 37.45
N SER A 274 -6.02 10.77 38.50
CA SER A 274 -5.65 11.75 39.52
C SER A 274 -4.76 12.87 38.94
N PRO A 275 -4.84 14.10 39.46
CA PRO A 275 -4.03 15.22 38.98
C PRO A 275 -2.52 14.92 39.00
N ALA A 276 -2.02 14.31 40.09
CA ALA A 276 -0.61 13.96 40.24
C ALA A 276 -0.11 13.03 39.12
N TRP A 277 -0.92 12.05 38.72
CA TRP A 277 -0.61 11.16 37.60
C TRP A 277 -0.63 11.88 36.26
N ALA A 278 -1.63 12.72 36.03
CA ALA A 278 -1.75 13.48 34.79
C ALA A 278 -0.57 14.45 34.59
N ASP A 279 -0.18 15.15 35.65
CA ASP A 279 0.91 16.12 35.63
C ASP A 279 2.26 15.44 35.44
N MET A 280 2.54 14.37 36.18
CA MET A 280 3.79 13.60 36.02
C MET A 280 3.89 12.98 34.62
N ALA A 281 2.79 12.40 34.12
CA ALA A 281 2.74 11.80 32.79
C ALA A 281 2.95 12.85 31.68
N LYS A 282 2.36 14.05 31.85
CA LYS A 282 2.56 15.19 30.93
C LYS A 282 4.00 15.71 30.97
N ARG A 283 4.57 15.86 32.17
CA ARG A 283 5.96 16.26 32.37
C ARG A 283 6.90 15.26 31.68
N TRP A 284 6.72 13.96 31.94
CA TRP A 284 7.50 12.90 31.31
C TRP A 284 7.38 12.91 29.78
N PHE A 285 6.17 13.07 29.24
CA PHE A 285 5.95 13.11 27.80
C PHE A 285 6.69 14.26 27.12
N ASN A 286 6.79 15.41 27.80
CA ASN A 286 7.48 16.60 27.29
C ASN A 286 9.01 16.48 27.40
N THR A 287 9.51 15.81 28.44
CA THR A 287 10.97 15.68 28.67
C THR A 287 11.61 14.49 27.94
N SER A 288 10.88 13.38 27.76
CA SER A 288 11.46 12.14 27.25
C SER A 288 12.06 12.30 25.83
N PRO A 289 13.31 11.85 25.60
CA PRO A 289 13.96 11.92 24.29
C PRO A 289 13.44 10.87 23.29
N LEU A 290 12.51 10.00 23.73
CA LEU A 290 11.97 8.94 22.90
C LEU A 290 11.18 9.47 21.69
N GLN A 291 11.13 8.67 20.61
CA GLN A 291 10.30 8.94 19.46
C GLN A 291 8.84 9.15 19.89
N ARG A 292 8.14 10.15 19.31
CA ARG A 292 6.76 10.53 19.70
C ARG A 292 5.78 9.34 19.75
N THR A 293 5.95 8.34 18.87
CA THR A 293 5.11 7.13 18.88
C THR A 293 5.31 6.28 20.14
N SER A 294 6.55 6.14 20.60
CA SER A 294 6.88 5.47 21.86
C SER A 294 6.36 6.28 23.04
N ARG A 295 6.55 7.60 23.03
CA ARG A 295 6.00 8.50 24.06
C ARG A 295 4.48 8.39 24.21
N VAL A 296 3.76 8.35 23.08
CA VAL A 296 2.30 8.17 23.10
C VAL A 296 1.92 6.81 23.69
N SER A 297 2.59 5.74 23.26
CA SER A 297 2.32 4.39 23.79
C SER A 297 2.54 4.31 25.31
N ILE A 298 3.61 4.92 25.81
CA ILE A 298 3.94 4.95 27.23
C ILE A 298 2.91 5.81 27.98
N LEU A 299 2.59 7.00 27.49
CA LEU A 299 1.60 7.88 28.10
C LEU A 299 0.26 7.16 28.33
N TYR A 300 -0.26 6.44 27.34
CA TYR A 300 -1.52 5.70 27.49
C TYR A 300 -1.42 4.57 28.53
N ALA A 301 -0.28 3.89 28.62
CA ALA A 301 -0.06 2.85 29.63
C ALA A 301 0.02 3.45 31.05
N VAL A 302 0.73 4.57 31.20
CA VAL A 302 0.89 5.34 32.43
C VAL A 302 -0.46 5.86 32.93
N LEU A 303 -1.25 6.50 32.07
CA LEU A 303 -2.59 6.99 32.45
C LEU A 303 -3.54 5.84 32.80
N ARG A 304 -3.46 4.70 32.09
CA ARG A 304 -4.24 3.50 32.44
C ARG A 304 -3.86 2.94 33.81
N ALA A 305 -2.58 2.94 34.13
CA ALA A 305 -2.10 2.55 35.46
C ALA A 305 -2.55 3.54 36.54
N GLY A 306 -2.50 4.84 36.27
CA GLY A 306 -3.01 5.88 37.16
C GLY A 306 -4.51 5.73 37.48
N ARG A 307 -5.35 5.42 36.47
CA ARG A 307 -6.79 5.14 36.70
C ARG A 307 -7.02 3.93 37.59
N TRP A 308 -6.30 2.84 37.32
CA TRP A 308 -6.40 1.65 38.16
C TRP A 308 -5.95 1.94 39.58
N PHE A 309 -4.84 2.65 39.75
CA PHE A 309 -4.31 2.98 41.07
C PHE A 309 -5.28 3.89 41.84
N ALA A 310 -5.87 4.88 41.18
CA ALA A 310 -6.92 5.72 41.76
C ALA A 310 -8.17 4.93 42.17
N SER A 311 -8.51 3.85 41.45
CA SER A 311 -9.65 3.00 41.82
C SER A 311 -9.43 2.15 43.07
N ILE A 312 -8.19 1.82 43.40
CA ILE A 312 -7.84 1.00 44.58
C ILE A 312 -7.35 1.83 45.76
N ASN A 313 -6.83 3.03 45.51
CA ASN A 313 -6.30 3.92 46.53
C ASN A 313 -6.60 5.39 46.19
N PRO A 314 -7.86 5.86 46.33
CA PRO A 314 -8.26 7.21 45.94
C PRO A 314 -7.52 8.31 46.71
N GLU A 315 -7.27 8.10 48.01
CA GLU A 315 -6.68 9.11 48.91
C GLU A 315 -5.19 9.33 48.67
N ALA A 316 -4.47 8.30 48.20
CA ALA A 316 -3.03 8.35 47.95
C ALA A 316 -2.68 8.03 46.49
N ALA A 317 -3.56 8.39 45.55
CA ALA A 317 -3.44 8.14 44.11
C ALA A 317 -2.34 8.97 43.41
N ALA A 318 -1.10 8.95 43.90
CA ALA A 318 0.05 9.63 43.31
C ALA A 318 1.12 8.61 42.88
N PRO A 319 1.88 8.88 41.79
CA PRO A 319 2.99 8.02 41.39
C PRO A 319 4.04 7.78 42.49
N GLU A 320 4.18 8.71 43.44
CA GLU A 320 5.17 8.64 44.52
C GLU A 320 4.86 7.58 45.58
N ASN A 321 3.57 7.22 45.70
CA ASN A 321 3.08 6.23 46.64
C ASN A 321 3.17 4.81 46.10
N TRP A 322 3.63 4.64 44.87
CA TRP A 322 3.84 3.34 44.30
C TRP A 322 5.03 2.64 44.95
N ASN A 323 4.80 1.39 45.34
CA ASN A 323 5.78 0.54 45.99
C ASN A 323 5.79 -0.84 45.35
N ARG A 324 6.67 -1.72 45.88
CA ARG A 324 6.82 -3.08 45.39
C ARG A 324 5.53 -3.89 45.48
N GLN A 325 4.73 -3.73 46.53
CA GLN A 325 3.46 -4.44 46.69
C GLN A 325 2.48 -4.01 45.59
N THR A 326 2.36 -2.71 45.33
CA THR A 326 1.47 -2.24 44.28
C THR A 326 1.89 -2.71 42.89
N CYS A 327 3.19 -2.91 42.63
CA CYS A 327 3.64 -3.49 41.37
C CYS A 327 3.14 -4.94 41.19
N ILE A 328 3.16 -5.73 42.27
CA ILE A 328 2.66 -7.11 42.27
C ILE A 328 1.15 -7.11 42.00
N ASP A 329 0.42 -6.25 42.70
CA ASP A 329 -1.03 -6.11 42.54
C ASP A 329 -1.36 -5.65 41.11
N TYR A 330 -0.62 -4.68 40.58
CA TYR A 330 -0.79 -4.17 39.22
C TYR A 330 -0.61 -5.28 38.18
N ILE A 331 0.46 -6.08 38.29
CA ILE A 331 0.68 -7.22 37.40
C ILE A 331 -0.52 -8.16 37.48
N SER A 332 -0.93 -8.58 38.68
CA SER A 332 -2.06 -9.50 38.87
C SER A 332 -3.34 -9.01 38.19
N HIS A 333 -3.63 -7.71 38.32
CA HIS A 333 -4.77 -7.08 37.65
C HIS A 333 -4.63 -7.00 36.13
N VAL A 334 -3.47 -6.58 35.61
CA VAL A 334 -3.22 -6.52 34.14
C VAL A 334 -3.39 -7.88 33.48
N LEU A 335 -3.04 -8.96 34.16
CA LEU A 335 -3.25 -10.33 33.68
C LEU A 335 -4.73 -10.69 33.51
N ARG A 336 -5.61 -10.10 34.34
CA ARG A 336 -7.06 -10.36 34.36
C ARG A 336 -7.87 -9.31 33.61
N TRP A 337 -7.27 -8.19 33.22
CA TRP A 337 -7.96 -7.14 32.48
C TRP A 337 -8.53 -7.60 31.15
N SER A 338 -9.67 -7.00 30.85
CA SER A 338 -10.36 -7.04 29.58
C SER A 338 -10.07 -5.79 28.75
N VAL A 339 -10.40 -5.87 27.47
CA VAL A 339 -10.40 -4.73 26.57
C VAL A 339 -11.46 -3.74 27.06
N GLY A 340 -11.04 -2.50 27.32
CA GLY A 340 -11.92 -1.44 27.85
C GLY A 340 -11.54 -1.01 29.27
N ASP A 341 -11.08 -1.93 30.11
CA ASP A 341 -10.78 -1.64 31.52
C ASP A 341 -9.79 -0.48 31.66
N TYR A 342 -10.11 0.52 32.48
CA TYR A 342 -9.25 1.68 32.78
C TYR A 342 -8.76 2.46 31.54
N SER A 343 -9.45 2.32 30.41
CA SER A 343 -9.13 2.98 29.14
C SER A 343 -10.36 3.69 28.59
N THR A 344 -10.18 4.80 27.88
CA THR A 344 -11.25 5.41 27.08
C THR A 344 -11.28 4.72 25.70
N PRO A 345 -12.20 3.77 25.45
CA PRO A 345 -12.10 2.91 24.28
C PRO A 345 -12.53 3.69 23.03
N ARG A 346 -11.78 3.50 21.92
CA ARG A 346 -12.11 4.12 20.62
C ARG A 346 -13.22 3.33 19.93
N ALA A 347 -13.95 3.96 19.02
CA ALA A 347 -15.02 3.32 18.23
C ALA A 347 -14.58 1.98 17.59
N SER A 348 -13.35 1.90 17.09
CA SER A 348 -12.78 0.69 16.48
C SER A 348 -12.55 -0.48 17.45
N VAL A 349 -12.55 -0.22 18.76
CA VAL A 349 -12.29 -1.20 19.81
C VAL A 349 -13.60 -1.64 20.48
N MET A 350 -14.71 -0.94 20.23
CA MET A 350 -16.05 -1.30 20.76
C MET A 350 -16.41 -2.78 20.59
N PRO A 351 -16.18 -3.43 19.44
CA PRO A 351 -16.55 -4.85 19.25
C PRO A 351 -15.71 -5.84 20.06
N LEU A 352 -14.60 -5.38 20.66
CA LEU A 352 -13.68 -6.21 21.42
C LEU A 352 -13.83 -6.01 22.93
N ILE A 353 -14.65 -5.06 23.37
CA ILE A 353 -14.83 -4.74 24.80
C ILE A 353 -15.28 -6.00 25.57
N GLY A 354 -14.71 -6.20 26.76
CA GLY A 354 -15.00 -7.35 27.61
C GLY A 354 -14.19 -8.62 27.27
N LYS A 355 -13.50 -8.68 26.12
CA LYS A 355 -12.59 -9.79 25.81
C LYS A 355 -11.27 -9.66 26.59
N PRO A 356 -10.62 -10.77 26.98
CA PRO A 356 -9.31 -10.71 27.64
C PRO A 356 -8.26 -9.98 26.80
N LEU A 357 -7.40 -9.19 27.45
CA LEU A 357 -6.26 -8.58 26.76
C LEU A 357 -5.33 -9.64 26.14
N SER A 358 -4.80 -9.36 24.94
CA SER A 358 -3.79 -10.23 24.32
C SER A 358 -2.50 -10.25 25.15
N ALA A 359 -1.75 -11.37 25.10
CA ALA A 359 -0.44 -11.48 25.78
C ALA A 359 0.51 -10.33 25.39
N LYS A 360 0.55 -9.98 24.09
CA LYS A 360 1.35 -8.85 23.58
C LYS A 360 0.92 -7.50 24.17
N THR A 361 -0.38 -7.29 24.37
CA THR A 361 -0.88 -6.05 24.98
C THR A 361 -0.48 -5.95 26.45
N ARG A 362 -0.60 -7.05 27.20
CA ARG A 362 -0.20 -7.13 28.61
C ARG A 362 1.29 -6.86 28.79
N GLU A 363 2.12 -7.51 27.98
CA GLU A 363 3.57 -7.27 27.93
C GLU A 363 3.90 -5.80 27.64
N CYS A 364 3.21 -5.19 26.66
CA CYS A 364 3.40 -3.79 26.29
C CYS A 364 3.06 -2.83 27.44
N LEU A 365 1.97 -3.08 28.20
CA LEU A 365 1.61 -2.26 29.35
C LEU A 365 2.70 -2.29 30.43
N LEU A 366 3.15 -3.50 30.81
CA LEU A 366 4.19 -3.68 31.82
C LEU A 366 5.53 -3.07 31.39
N LYS A 367 5.94 -3.30 30.13
CA LYS A 367 7.16 -2.73 29.57
C LYS A 367 7.15 -1.20 29.58
N ASN A 368 6.04 -0.61 29.14
CA ASN A 368 5.93 0.85 29.05
C ASN A 368 5.93 1.50 30.44
N LEU A 369 5.28 0.85 31.41
CA LEU A 369 5.26 1.36 32.76
C LEU A 369 6.62 1.26 33.46
N ARG A 370 7.35 0.17 33.21
CA ARG A 370 8.75 0.03 33.64
C ARG A 370 9.63 1.15 33.10
N ALA A 371 9.52 1.44 31.79
CA ALA A 371 10.30 2.51 31.16
C ALA A 371 10.00 3.86 31.82
N PHE A 372 8.71 4.17 32.04
CA PHE A 372 8.31 5.39 32.74
C PHE A 372 8.96 5.53 34.12
N PHE A 373 8.92 4.49 34.96
CA PHE A 373 9.53 4.56 36.28
C PHE A 373 11.04 4.62 36.29
N ASN A 374 11.69 3.87 35.40
CA ASN A 374 13.14 3.95 35.26
C ASN A 374 13.55 5.39 34.91
N ASP A 375 12.84 6.03 33.97
CA ASP A 375 13.07 7.43 33.62
C ASP A 375 12.84 8.36 34.83
N LEU A 376 11.77 8.15 35.62
CA LEU A 376 11.51 8.97 36.82
C LEU A 376 12.60 8.85 37.88
N TYR A 377 13.18 7.66 38.05
CA TYR A 377 14.29 7.44 39.00
C TYR A 377 15.61 7.97 38.46
N GLU A 378 15.91 7.73 37.18
CA GLU A 378 17.12 8.21 36.52
C GLU A 378 17.18 9.74 36.48
N TRP A 379 16.03 10.40 36.32
CA TRP A 379 15.93 11.86 36.35
C TRP A 379 15.74 12.44 37.75
N GLU A 380 15.78 11.59 38.79
CA GLU A 380 15.63 11.99 40.19
C GLU A 380 14.30 12.73 40.48
N TRP A 381 13.24 12.45 39.72
CA TRP A 381 11.91 13.03 39.95
C TRP A 381 11.17 12.33 41.09
N LEU A 382 11.56 11.10 41.40
CA LEU A 382 11.06 10.32 42.54
C LEU A 382 12.21 9.64 43.28
N PRO A 383 12.09 9.44 44.60
CA PRO A 383 13.03 8.61 45.33
C PRO A 383 12.95 7.15 44.85
N HIS A 384 14.09 6.48 44.77
CA HIS A 384 14.16 5.09 44.32
C HIS A 384 13.55 4.13 45.37
N ARG A 385 12.25 3.84 45.25
CA ARG A 385 11.50 2.98 46.19
C ARG A 385 11.51 1.50 45.83
N PHE A 386 11.70 1.16 44.56
CA PHE A 386 11.77 -0.21 44.07
C PHE A 386 12.46 -0.27 42.72
N ASP A 387 13.02 -1.44 42.39
CA ASP A 387 13.56 -1.73 41.07
C ASP A 387 12.41 -2.03 40.09
N ALA A 388 12.05 -1.06 39.24
CA ALA A 388 10.98 -1.22 38.26
C ALA A 388 11.28 -2.31 37.23
N SER A 389 12.55 -2.57 36.92
CA SER A 389 12.94 -3.60 35.96
C SER A 389 12.61 -5.00 36.44
N ARG A 390 12.76 -5.23 37.75
CA ARG A 390 12.39 -6.51 38.39
C ARG A 390 10.93 -6.55 38.82
N ALA A 391 10.42 -5.48 39.42
CA ALA A 391 9.07 -5.45 40.00
C ALA A 391 7.95 -5.47 38.96
N LEU A 392 8.18 -4.93 37.76
CA LEU A 392 7.23 -4.93 36.64
C LEU A 392 7.60 -5.94 35.55
N ALA A 393 8.40 -6.97 35.89
CA ALA A 393 8.78 -8.04 34.96
C ALA A 393 7.56 -8.80 34.45
N THR A 394 7.55 -9.17 33.16
CA THR A 394 6.47 -9.98 32.59
C THR A 394 6.58 -11.40 33.14
N PRO A 395 5.53 -11.96 33.78
CA PRO A 395 5.61 -13.30 34.36
C PRO A 395 5.86 -14.39 33.30
N ALA A 396 6.71 -15.37 33.63
CA ALA A 396 7.15 -16.42 32.71
C ALA A 396 5.99 -17.25 32.10
N CYS A 397 4.84 -17.33 32.81
CA CYS A 397 3.63 -18.03 32.34
C CYS A 397 3.04 -17.43 31.04
N GLN A 398 3.28 -16.14 30.74
CA GLN A 398 2.79 -15.54 29.49
C GLN A 398 3.64 -15.86 28.26
N SER A 399 4.94 -16.10 28.46
CA SER A 399 5.87 -16.50 27.40
C SER A 399 5.60 -17.93 26.89
N ALA A 400 5.05 -18.79 27.74
CA ALA A 400 4.71 -20.18 27.41
C ALA A 400 3.42 -20.34 26.57
N CYS A 401 2.54 -19.34 26.52
CA CYS A 401 1.30 -19.39 25.75
C CYS A 401 1.48 -19.07 24.24
N LYS A 402 2.72 -18.96 23.73
CA LYS A 402 2.97 -18.79 22.29
C LYS A 402 2.82 -20.09 21.48
N THR A 403 2.63 -21.24 22.12
CA THR A 403 2.65 -22.56 21.45
C THR A 403 1.28 -23.20 21.20
N TYR A 404 0.16 -22.56 21.55
CA TYR A 404 -1.18 -23.10 21.28
C TYR A 404 -2.07 -22.08 20.56
N ARG A 405 -1.86 -21.95 19.25
CA ARG A 405 -2.83 -21.42 18.28
C ARG A 405 -2.68 -22.16 16.95
N ASP A 406 -2.80 -23.46 17.00
CA ASP A 406 -3.28 -24.30 15.91
C ASP A 406 -4.29 -25.25 16.56
N PHE A 407 -5.39 -25.54 15.87
CA PHE A 407 -6.65 -26.17 16.33
C PHE A 407 -7.72 -25.21 16.84
N GLY A 408 -8.64 -24.93 15.91
CA GLY A 408 -9.83 -24.08 16.04
C GLY A 408 -10.33 -23.72 14.65
#